data_AF-A0A087KN58-F1
#
_entry.id   AF-A0A087KN58-F1
#
_cell.length_a   1.000
_cell.length_b   1.000
_cell.length_c   1.000
_cell.angle_alpha   90.00
_cell.angle_beta   90.00
_cell.angle_gamma   90.00
#
_symmetry.space_group_name_H-M   'P 1'
#
loop_
_entity.id
_entity.type
_entity.pdbx_description
1 polymer ?
#
loop_
_entity_poly.entity_id
_entity_poly.type
_entity_poly.pdbx_seq_one_letter_code
_entity_poly.pdbx_strand_id
1 'polypeptide(L)' 'MLDHITPLTGRNSLTPNKYTWRFLAISRIDREAKPCRLSVEAHTEREARKVLAPHFILSFAARLPVEVHHV' A
#
# COMPACT_ATOMS: atom_id res chain seq x y z
N MET A 1 14.45 22.06 36.75
CA MET A 1 13.38 21.85 35.76
C MET A 1 14.06 21.24 34.57
N LEU A 2 14.01 19.91 34.43
CA LEU A 2 14.80 19.18 33.44
C LEU A 2 14.08 19.25 32.08
N ASP A 3 14.74 19.88 31.11
CA ASP A 3 14.25 19.98 29.75
C ASP A 3 14.21 18.58 29.13
N HIS A 4 13.00 18.05 28.99
CA HIS A 4 12.75 16.80 28.29
C HIS A 4 12.99 17.02 26.79
N ILE A 5 14.23 16.79 26.36
CA ILE A 5 14.59 16.72 24.94
C ILE A 5 14.14 15.35 24.44
N THR A 6 12.92 15.26 23.92
CA THR A 6 12.44 14.05 23.25
C THR A 6 13.39 13.73 22.09
N PRO A 7 14.05 12.56 22.06
CA PRO A 7 14.89 12.21 20.92
C PRO A 7 14.00 12.04 19.69
N LEU A 8 14.27 12.82 18.64
CA LEU A 8 13.69 12.64 17.30
C LEU A 8 14.28 11.38 16.62
N THR A 9 14.29 10.25 17.31
CA THR A 9 14.68 8.97 16.72
C THR A 9 13.45 8.37 16.06
N GLY A 10 13.33 8.56 14.74
CA GLY A 10 12.28 7.87 13.99
C GLY A 10 12.08 8.32 12.55
N ARG A 11 13.03 9.06 11.95
CA ARG A 11 12.90 9.48 10.55
C ARG A 11 14.22 9.26 9.84
N ASN A 12 14.11 8.62 8.68
CA ASN A 12 15.13 8.41 7.64
C ASN A 12 15.68 6.98 7.58
N SER A 13 14.83 6.00 7.31
CA SER A 13 15.27 4.94 6.38
C SER A 13 15.53 5.63 5.03
N LEU A 14 16.78 5.61 4.54
CA LEU A 14 17.12 6.08 3.18
C LEU A 14 16.43 5.26 2.07
N THR A 15 15.68 4.23 2.46
CA THR A 15 14.82 3.42 1.60
C THR A 15 13.37 3.86 1.80
N PRO A 16 12.64 4.22 0.72
CA PRO A 16 11.21 4.48 0.84
C PRO A 16 10.52 3.22 1.38
N ASN A 17 9.78 3.35 2.49
CA ASN A 17 9.05 2.23 3.06
C ASN A 17 8.08 1.67 2.02
N LYS A 18 8.12 0.36 1.80
CA LYS A 18 7.09 -0.33 1.00
C LYS A 18 5.82 -0.44 1.84
N TYR A 19 4.68 -0.26 1.19
CA TYR A 19 3.37 -0.47 1.79
C TYR A 19 2.61 -1.49 0.97
N THR A 20 1.74 -2.25 1.64
CA THR A 20 0.73 -3.04 0.96
C THR A 20 -0.43 -2.13 0.60
N TRP A 21 -0.61 -1.89 -0.69
CA TRP A 21 -1.71 -1.13 -1.25
C TRP A 21 -2.84 -2.08 -1.61
N ARG A 22 -4.00 -1.89 -0.98
CA ARG A 22 -5.18 -2.73 -1.16
C ARG A 22 -6.23 -1.99 -1.98
N PHE A 23 -6.80 -2.70 -2.94
CA PHE A 23 -7.84 -2.20 -3.83
C PHE A 23 -9.02 -3.17 -3.86
N LEU A 24 -10.22 -2.62 -4.01
CA LEU A 24 -11.34 -3.35 -4.58
C LEU A 24 -11.22 -3.26 -6.10
N ALA A 25 -11.29 -4.40 -6.76
CA ALA A 25 -11.02 -4.55 -8.17
C ALA A 25 -12.19 -5.25 -8.86
N ILE A 26 -12.54 -4.79 -10.06
CA ILE A 26 -13.50 -5.46 -10.95
C ILE A 26 -12.80 -5.67 -12.29
N SER A 27 -12.90 -6.88 -12.84
CA SER A 27 -12.28 -7.22 -14.13
C SER A 27 -12.83 -6.33 -15.24
N ARG A 28 -11.97 -5.85 -16.14
CA ARG A 28 -12.40 -5.11 -17.34
C ARG A 28 -12.92 -6.02 -18.44
N ILE A 29 -12.48 -7.27 -18.46
CA ILE A 29 -12.74 -8.21 -19.55
C ILE A 29 -14.00 -9.03 -19.26
N ASP A 30 -14.21 -9.37 -18.00
CA ASP A 30 -15.34 -10.18 -17.57
C ASP A 30 -16.44 -9.29 -16.99
N ARG A 31 -17.55 -9.20 -17.72
CA ARG A 31 -18.73 -8.38 -17.39
C ARG A 31 -19.51 -8.92 -16.18
N GLU A 32 -19.40 -10.20 -15.90
CA GLU A 32 -20.07 -10.85 -14.77
C GLU A 32 -19.12 -10.98 -13.55
N ALA A 33 -17.92 -10.40 -13.64
CA ALA A 33 -16.92 -10.48 -12.59
C ALA A 33 -17.41 -9.83 -11.31
N LYS A 34 -17.40 -10.62 -10.23
CA LYS A 34 -17.66 -10.10 -8.89
C LYS A 34 -16.48 -9.23 -8.43
N PRO A 35 -16.75 -8.14 -7.69
CA PRO A 35 -15.69 -7.37 -7.07
C PRO A 35 -14.80 -8.26 -6.19
N CYS A 36 -13.49 -8.14 -6.37
CA CYS A 36 -12.50 -8.88 -5.61
C CYS A 36 -11.52 -7.93 -4.93
N ARG A 37 -10.78 -8.45 -3.95
CA ARG A 37 -9.79 -7.69 -3.20
C ARG A 37 -8.41 -8.02 -3.72
N LEU A 38 -7.69 -7.03 -4.20
CA LEU A 38 -6.30 -7.17 -4.66
C LEU A 38 -5.37 -6.38 -3.75
N SER A 39 -4.17 -6.88 -3.53
CA SER A 39 -3.13 -6.21 -2.74
C SER A 39 -1.80 -6.28 -3.47
N VAL A 40 -1.07 -5.16 -3.49
CA VAL A 40 0.25 -5.05 -4.14
C VAL A 40 1.16 -4.25 -3.25
N GLU A 41 2.40 -4.72 -3.07
CA GLU A 41 3.42 -3.95 -2.39
C GLU A 41 4.03 -2.93 -3.34
N ALA A 42 4.03 -1.66 -2.94
CA ALA A 42 4.69 -0.58 -3.69
C ALA A 42 5.10 0.56 -2.76
N HIS A 43 5.99 1.42 -3.24
CA HIS A 43 6.38 2.62 -2.51
C HIS A 43 5.30 3.70 -2.60
N THR A 44 4.60 3.75 -3.73
CA THR A 44 3.52 4.71 -3.97
C THR A 44 2.23 4.05 -4.42
N GLU A 45 1.11 4.72 -4.14
CA GLU A 45 -0.22 4.34 -4.61
C GLU A 45 -0.28 4.22 -6.13
N ARG A 46 0.38 5.17 -6.81
CA ARG A 46 0.43 5.26 -8.27
C ARG A 46 1.13 4.06 -8.90
N GLU A 47 2.25 3.61 -8.31
CA GLU A 47 2.94 2.41 -8.74
C GLU A 47 2.06 1.17 -8.58
N ALA A 48 1.45 0.99 -7.40
CA ALA A 48 0.55 -0.13 -7.15
C ALA A 48 -0.63 -0.15 -8.12
N ARG A 49 -1.25 1.02 -8.36
CA ARG A 49 -2.33 1.17 -9.33
C ARG A 49 -1.86 0.83 -10.74
N LYS A 50 -0.67 1.25 -11.17
CA LYS A 50 -0.15 0.99 -12.51
C LYS A 50 -0.02 -0.51 -12.82
N VAL A 51 0.30 -1.32 -11.81
CA VAL A 51 0.38 -2.78 -11.95
C VAL A 51 -0.99 -3.40 -12.27
N LEU A 52 -2.05 -2.90 -11.61
CA LEU A 52 -3.39 -3.52 -11.67
C LEU A 52 -4.33 -2.89 -12.70
N ALA A 53 -4.15 -1.60 -13.01
CA ALA A 53 -5.04 -0.82 -13.87
C ALA A 53 -5.23 -1.35 -15.30
N PRO A 54 -4.25 -2.04 -15.93
CA PRO A 54 -4.43 -2.62 -17.26
C PRO A 54 -5.57 -3.66 -17.31
N HIS A 55 -5.79 -4.38 -16.22
CA HIS A 55 -6.74 -5.51 -16.18
C HIS A 55 -8.00 -5.21 -15.38
N PHE A 56 -7.93 -4.26 -14.44
CA PHE A 56 -9.01 -4.00 -13.49
C PHE A 56 -9.45 -2.54 -13.47
N ILE A 57 -10.71 -2.32 -13.14
CA ILE A 57 -11.20 -1.05 -12.60
C ILE A 57 -10.97 -1.12 -11.08
N LEU A 58 -10.37 -0.08 -10.51
CA LEU A 58 -9.86 -0.10 -9.14
C LEU A 58 -10.50 1.00 -8.30
N SER A 59 -10.91 0.63 -7.09
CA SER A 59 -11.23 1.56 -6.00
C SER A 59 -10.25 1.35 -4.86
N PHE A 60 -9.61 2.43 -4.41
CA PHE A 60 -8.65 2.37 -3.31
C PHE A 60 -9.37 1.94 -2.02
N ALA A 61 -8.81 0.96 -1.31
CA ALA A 61 -9.41 0.42 -0.09
C ALA A 61 -8.54 0.68 1.15
N ALA A 62 -7.21 0.48 1.08
CA ALA A 62 -6.33 0.73 2.22
C ALA A 62 -4.84 0.84 1.83
N ARG A 63 -4.06 1.50 2.69
CA ARG A 63 -2.59 1.43 2.73
C ARG A 63 -2.19 0.79 4.06
N LEU A 64 -1.58 -0.38 4.00
CA LEU A 64 -1.15 -1.14 5.16
C LEU A 64 0.38 -1.13 5.25
N PRO A 65 0.98 -0.99 6.44
CA PRO A 65 2.41 -1.23 6.59
C PRO A 65 2.71 -2.68 6.18
N VAL A 66 3.85 -2.92 5.54
CA VAL A 66 4.33 -4.28 5.34
C VAL A 66 4.73 -4.80 6.71
N GLU A 67 4.07 -5.86 7.19
CA GLU A 67 4.44 -6.48 8.46
C GLU A 67 5.85 -7.07 8.31
N VAL A 68 6.78 -6.54 9.10
CA VAL A 68 8.06 -7.19 9.32
C VAL A 68 7.78 -8.37 10.25
N HIS A 69 7.75 -9.58 9.71
CA HIS A 69 7.79 -10.77 10.56
C HIS A 69 9.12 -10.75 11.31
N HIS A 70 9.07 -10.45 12.60
CA HIS A 70 10.19 -10.72 13.50
C HIS A 70 10.28 -12.25 13.63
N VAL A 71 11.27 -12.84 12.97
CA VAL A 71 11.65 -14.26 13.07
C VAL A 71 12.49 -14.46 14.32
#